data_AF-A0A355Q7X0-F1
#
_entry.id   AF-A0A355Q7X0-F1
#
_cell.length_a   1.000
_cell.length_b   1.000
_cell.length_c   1.000
_cell.angle_alpha   90.00
_cell.angle_beta   90.00
_cell.angle_gamma   90.00
#
_symmetry.space_group_name_H-M   'P 1'
#
loop_
_entity.id
_entity.type
_entity.pdbx_description
1 polymer ?
#
loop_
_entity_poly.entity_id
_entity_poly.type
_entity_poly.pdbx_seq_one_letter_code
_entity_poly.pdbx_strand_id
1 'polypeptide(L)' 'MGQDAVDVLIVGAGASGAAVAYSLADMGLKILCL' A
#
# COMPACT_ATOMS: atom_id res chain seq x y z
N MET A 1 15.12 -14.80 1.32
CA MET A 1 13.98 -13.91 1.62
C MET A 1 13.82 -13.00 0.40
N GLY A 2 12.70 -13.13 -0.33
CA GLY A 2 12.50 -12.41 -1.59
C GLY A 2 12.39 -10.91 -1.36
N GLN A 3 13.28 -10.14 -1.97
CA GLN A 3 13.27 -8.67 -1.97
C GLN A 3 12.34 -8.23 -3.11
N ASP A 4 11.03 -8.47 -3.01
CA ASP A 4 10.11 -7.84 -3.97
C ASP A 4 9.92 -6.39 -3.54
N ALA A 5 10.43 -5.47 -4.35
CA ALA A 5 10.29 -4.05 -4.08
C ALA A 5 8.82 -3.65 -4.20
N VAL A 6 8.30 -3.01 -3.15
CA VAL A 6 6.98 -2.38 -3.12
C VAL A 6 7.16 -0.88 -3.29
N ASP A 7 6.24 -0.26 -4.02
CA ASP A 7 6.29 1.18 -4.28
C ASP A 7 5.79 1.98 -3.06
N VAL A 8 4.82 1.40 -2.31
CA VAL A 8 4.24 2.01 -1.12
C VAL A 8 4.06 0.96 -0.03
N LEU A 9 4.58 1.27 1.17
CA LEU A 9 4.35 0.50 2.39
C LEU A 9 3.48 1.33 3.35
N ILE A 10 2.29 0.83 3.66
CA ILE A 10 1.39 1.41 4.66
C ILE A 10 1.48 0.55 5.93
N VAL A 11 1.89 1.14 7.05
CA VAL A 11 1.94 0.47 8.36
C VAL A 11 0.80 0.99 9.22
N GLY A 12 -0.15 0.12 9.58
CA GLY A 12 -1.38 0.46 10.28
C GLY A 12 -2.51 0.81 9.31
N ALA A 13 -3.05 -0.19 8.60
CA ALA A 13 -4.14 -0.01 7.64
C ALA A 13 -5.55 0.01 8.29
N GLY A 14 -5.74 0.90 9.28
CA GLY A 14 -7.08 1.27 9.74
C GLY A 14 -7.84 2.07 8.68
N ALA A 15 -8.93 2.76 9.06
CA ALA A 15 -9.75 3.53 8.11
C ALA A 15 -8.94 4.50 7.25
N SER A 16 -7.99 5.22 7.85
CA SER A 16 -7.11 6.16 7.15
C SER A 16 -6.18 5.46 6.15
N GLY A 17 -5.58 4.33 6.54
CA GLY A 17 -4.68 3.57 5.65
C GLY A 17 -5.42 2.92 4.49
N ALA A 18 -6.64 2.44 4.72
CA ALA A 18 -7.52 1.95 3.65
C ALA A 18 -7.94 3.06 2.69
N ALA A 19 -8.27 4.26 3.20
CA ALA A 19 -8.62 5.40 2.35
C ALA A 19 -7.44 5.85 1.47
N VAL A 20 -6.21 5.83 2.02
CA VAL A 20 -4.99 6.12 1.26
C VAL A 20 -4.75 5.05 0.20
N ALA A 21 -4.81 3.76 0.56
CA ALA A 21 -4.64 2.67 -0.41
C ALA A 21 -5.67 2.73 -1.56
N TYR A 22 -6.93 3.05 -1.24
CA TYR A 22 -7.99 3.23 -2.24
C TYR A 22 -7.69 4.40 -3.19
N SER A 23 -7.22 5.53 -2.65
CA SER A 23 -6.88 6.71 -3.45
C SER A 23 -5.72 6.45 -4.43
N LEU A 24 -4.90 5.43 -4.16
CA LEU A 24 -3.73 5.06 -4.95
C LEU A 24 -3.98 3.85 -5.87
N ALA A 25 -5.15 3.21 -5.81
CA ALA A 25 -5.41 1.91 -6.43
C ALA A 25 -5.27 1.91 -7.96
N ASP A 26 -5.68 3.00 -8.62
CA ASP A 26 -5.66 3.12 -10.08
C ASP A 26 -4.32 3.67 -10.65
N MET A 27 -3.31 3.86 -9.81
CA MET A 27 -2.01 4.42 -10.23
C MET A 27 -1.00 3.35 -10.69
N GLY A 28 -1.38 2.08 -10.69
CA GLY A 28 -0.49 0.97 -11.09
C GLY A 28 0.64 0.69 -10.08
N LEU A 29 0.50 1.15 -8.83
CA LEU A 29 1.48 0.98 -7.78
C LEU A 29 1.33 -0.38 -7.09
N LYS A 30 2.45 -1.00 -6.70
CA LYS A 30 2.48 -2.15 -5.80
C LYS A 30 2.43 -1.68 -4.35
N ILE A 31 1.23 -1.73 -3.75
CA ILE A 31 0.96 -1.29 -2.39
C ILE A 31 0.90 -2.50 -1.44
N LEU A 32 1.63 -2.41 -0.32
CA LEU A 32 1.58 -3.39 0.77
C LEU A 32 1.05 -2.72 2.05
N CYS A 33 0.04 -3.32 2.66
CA CYS A 33 -0.53 -2.89 3.95
C CYS A 33 -0.16 -3.88 5.05
N LEU A 34 0.41 -3.39 6.16
CA LEU A 34 0.76 -4.14 7.38
C LEU A 34 -0.04 -3.70 8.60
#